data_AF-A0A1H2UMR2-F1
#
_entry.id   AF-A0A1H2UMR2-F1
#
_cell.length_a   1.000
_cell.length_b   1.000
_cell.length_c   1.000
_cell.angle_alpha   90.00
_cell.angle_beta   90.00
_cell.angle_gamma   90.00
#
_symmetry.space_group_name_H-M   'P 1'
#
loop_
_entity.id
_entity.type
_entity.pdbx_description
1 polymer ?
#
loop_
_entity_poly.entity_id
_entity_poly.type
_entity_poly.pdbx_seq_one_letter_code
_entity_poly.pdbx_strand_id
1 'polypeptide(L)' 'MLYRLTYALTRNDIVTMEFTSDKEIVGATEEAFDLIENQHGAEVLLNLVAFSVLKIEVPNVQQN' A
#
# COMPACT_ATOMS: atom_id res chain seq x y z
N MET A 1 -1.70 12.50 0.23
CA MET A 1 -2.81 11.70 0.79
C MET A 1 -2.24 10.52 1.55
N LEU A 2 -2.89 10.07 2.63
CA LEU A 2 -2.47 8.90 3.41
C LEU A 2 -3.21 7.67 2.91
N TYR A 3 -2.48 6.58 2.71
CA TYR A 3 -3.02 5.29 2.28
C TYR A 3 -2.55 4.17 3.21
N ARG A 4 -3.40 3.17 3.41
CA ARG A 4 -3.04 1.89 4.01
C ARG A 4 -2.91 0.85 2.92
N LEU A 5 -1.72 0.28 2.80
CA LEU A 5 -1.43 -0.88 1.98
C LEU A 5 -1.54 -2.14 2.86
N THR A 6 -2.29 -3.13 2.41
CA THR A 6 -2.27 -4.48 2.97
C THR A 6 -2.08 -5.49 1.86
N TYR A 7 -1.12 -6.40 2.02
CA TYR A 7 -0.87 -7.46 1.05
C TYR A 7 -0.46 -8.76 1.73
N ALA A 8 -0.65 -9.86 1.01
CA ALA A 8 -0.21 -11.19 1.44
C ALA A 8 0.56 -11.86 0.31
N LEU A 9 1.62 -12.57 0.68
CA LEU A 9 2.44 -13.37 -0.23
C LEU A 9 2.26 -14.85 0.07
N THR A 10 2.39 -15.72 -0.94
CA THR A 10 2.15 -17.18 -0.86
C THR A 10 2.82 -17.90 0.33
N ARG A 11 3.93 -17.37 0.87
CA ARG A 11 4.72 -17.99 1.95
C ARG A 11 4.98 -17.09 3.15
N ASN A 12 4.44 -15.89 3.18
CA ASN A 12 4.71 -14.91 4.24
C ASN A 12 3.42 -14.52 4.98
N ASP A 13 3.61 -13.87 6.12
CA ASP A 13 2.53 -13.22 6.87
C ASP A 13 1.88 -12.08 6.07
N ILE A 14 0.66 -11.70 6.49
CA ILE A 14 -0.03 -10.52 5.97
C ILE A 14 0.75 -9.28 6.41
N VAL A 15 1.16 -8.46 5.46
CA VAL A 15 1.84 -7.19 5.71
C VAL A 15 0.82 -6.06 5.59
N THR A 16 0.74 -5.23 6.63
CA THR A 16 -0.02 -3.98 6.62
C THR A 16 0.92 -2.83 6.93
N MET A 17 0.88 -1.79 6.10
CA MET A 17 1.66 -0.57 6.32
C MET A 17 0.95 0.66 5.79
N GLU A 18 1.39 1.82 6.25
CA GLU A 18 0.89 3.12 5.78
C GLU A 18 1.94 3.81 4.94
N PHE A 19 1.50 4.45 3.86
CA PHE A 19 2.34 5.23 2.98
C PHE A 19 1.59 6.47 2.49
N THR A 20 2.34 7.50 2.12
CA THR A 20 1.77 8.73 1.57
C THR A 20 2.05 8.81 0.08
N SER A 21 1.04 9.20 -0.69
CA SER A 21 1.14 9.48 -2.12
C SER A 21 0.46 10.81 -2.44
N ASP A 22 1.01 11.58 -3.37
CA ASP A 22 0.37 12.77 -3.94
C ASP A 22 -0.65 12.42 -5.03
N LYS A 23 -0.70 11.16 -5.47
CA LYS A 23 -1.62 10.65 -6.48
C LYS A 23 -2.94 10.16 -5.89
N GLU A 24 -3.98 10.19 -6.71
CA GLU A 24 -5.25 9.52 -6.44
C GLU A 24 -5.10 8.00 -6.48
N ILE A 25 -6.16 7.27 -6.08
CA ILE A 25 -6.11 5.83 -5.78
C ILE A 25 -5.42 4.95 -6.83
N VAL A 26 -5.61 5.23 -8.12
CA VAL A 26 -4.97 4.46 -9.21
C VAL A 26 -3.45 4.63 -9.17
N GLY A 27 -2.96 5.87 -9.12
CA GLY A 27 -1.53 6.14 -9.06
C GLY A 27 -0.89 5.73 -7.72
N ALA A 28 -1.62 5.85 -6.62
CA ALA A 28 -1.18 5.32 -5.32
C ALA A 28 -1.10 3.79 -5.32
N THR A 29 -1.95 3.11 -6.10
CA THR A 29 -1.90 1.66 -6.28
C THR A 29 -0.66 1.23 -7.06
N GLU A 30 -0.28 1.97 -8.11
CA GLU A 30 0.98 1.73 -8.84
C GLU A 30 2.20 1.87 -7.91
N GLU A 31 2.25 2.95 -7.13
CA GLU A 31 3.32 3.16 -6.14
C GLU A 31 3.34 2.09 -5.05
N ALA A 32 2.18 1.54 -4.68
CA ALA A 32 2.13 0.43 -3.74
C ALA A 32 2.77 -0.85 -4.31
N PHE A 33 2.65 -1.11 -5.60
CA PHE A 33 3.36 -2.21 -6.25
C PHE A 33 4.87 -1.96 -6.27
N ASP A 34 5.31 -0.74 -6.60
CA ASP A 34 6.72 -0.36 -6.54
C ASP A 34 7.29 -0.55 -5.12
N LEU A 35 6.52 -0.21 -4.07
CA LEU A 35 6.91 -0.42 -2.68
C LEU A 35 7.09 -1.91 -2.36
N ILE A 36 6.19 -2.77 -2.82
CA ILE A 36 6.28 -4.22 -2.62
C ILE A 36 7.51 -4.79 -3.34
N GLU A 37 7.74 -4.38 -4.60
CA GLU A 37 8.92 -4.80 -5.37
C GLU A 37 10.23 -4.35 -4.72
N ASN A 38 10.30 -3.11 -4.23
CA ASN A 38 11.50 -2.60 -3.55
C ASN A 38 11.80 -3.33 -2.24
N GLN A 39 10.77 -3.83 -1.53
CA GLN A 39 10.94 -4.53 -0.25
C GLN A 39 11.31 -6.00 -0.41
N HIS A 40 10.81 -6.67 -1.45
CA HIS A 40 10.91 -8.13 -1.58
C HIS A 40 11.59 -8.60 -2.88
N GLY A 41 11.93 -7.67 -3.77
CA GLY A 41 12.47 -7.94 -5.11
C GLY A 41 11.38 -8.16 -6.16
N ALA A 42 11.75 -8.02 -7.44
CA ALA A 42 10.80 -8.03 -8.56
C ALA A 42 10.02 -9.36 -8.75
N GLU A 43 10.57 -10.50 -8.31
CA GLU A 43 9.87 -11.80 -8.42
C GLU A 43 8.67 -11.94 -7.47
N VAL A 44 8.50 -11.00 -6.52
CA VAL A 44 7.46 -11.07 -5.49
C VAL A 44 6.04 -10.92 -6.06
N LEU A 45 5.85 -10.20 -7.16
CA LEU A 45 4.53 -9.98 -7.75
C LEU A 45 3.85 -11.28 -8.18
N LEU A 46 4.64 -12.28 -8.59
CA LEU A 46 4.15 -13.62 -8.94
C LEU A 46 3.64 -14.40 -7.72
N ASN A 47 3.96 -13.95 -6.51
CA ASN A 47 3.58 -14.57 -5.25
C ASN A 47 2.52 -13.77 -4.49
N LEU A 48 1.99 -12.69 -5.05
CA LEU A 48 0.97 -11.87 -4.42
C LEU A 48 -0.39 -12.57 -4.47
N VAL A 49 -0.94 -12.91 -3.30
CA VAL A 49 -2.22 -13.66 -3.20
C VAL A 49 -3.39 -12.78 -2.77
N ALA A 50 -3.10 -11.66 -2.10
CA ALA A 50 -4.09 -10.67 -1.73
C ALA A 50 -3.45 -9.28 -1.69
N PHE A 51 -4.25 -8.27 -2.02
CA PHE A 51 -3.82 -6.88 -2.11
C PHE A 51 -4.98 -5.93 -1.83
N SER A 52 -4.73 -4.88 -1.06
CA SER A 52 -5.66 -3.80 -0.79
C SER A 52 -4.91 -2.50 -0.55
N VAL A 53 -5.37 -1.42 -1.20
CA VAL A 53 -4.95 -0.05 -0.92
C VAL A 53 -6.19 0.74 -0.55
N LEU A 54 -6.18 1.34 0.64
CA LEU A 54 -7.30 2.11 1.18
C LEU A 54 -6.86 3.53 1.47
N LYS A 55 -7.55 4.53 0.92
CA LYS A 55 -7.36 5.93 1.28
C LYS A 55 -7.81 6.12 2.72
N ILE A 56 -6.93 6.63 3.57
CA ILE A 56 -7.28 6.99 4.94
C ILE A 56 -7.67 8.47 4.93
N GLU A 57 -8.94 8.74 5.23
CA GLU A 57 -9.36 10.09 5.55
C GLU A 57 -8.80 10.45 6.93
N VAL A 58 -7.83 11.35 6.96
CA VAL A 58 -7.38 11.94 8.22
C VAL A 58 -8.41 13.01 8.58
N PRO A 59 -9.18 12.86 9.67
CA PRO A 59 -10.09 13.91 10.08
C PRO A 59 -9.27 15.17 10.28
N ASN A 60 -9.67 16.25 9.60
CA ASN A 60 -9.09 17.56 9.82
C ASN A 60 -9.47 17.93 11.26
N VAL A 61 -8.61 17.64 12.24
CA VAL A 61 -8.80 18.13 13.60
C VAL A 61 -8.63 19.63 13.47
N GLN A 62 -9.76 20.32 13.33
CA GLN A 62 -9.83 21.76 13.23
C GLN A 62 -9.00 22.32 14.38
N GLN A 63 -7.89 22.96 14.01
CA GLN A 63 -7.11 23.78 14.93
C GLN A 63 -8.02 24.94 15.32
N ASN A 64 -8.62 24.83 16.51
CA ASN A 64 -9.29 25.93 17.20
C ASN A 64 -8.30 27.06 17.48
#